data_AF-A0A7C5HVR8-F1
#
_entry.id   AF-A0A7C5HVR8-F1
#
_cell.length_a   1.000
_cell.length_b   1.000
_cell.length_c   1.000
_cell.angle_alpha   90.00
_cell.angle_beta   90.00
_cell.angle_gamma   90.00
#
_symmetry.space_group_name_H-M   'P 1'
#
loop_
_entity.id
_entity.type
_entity.pdbx_description
1 polymer ?
#
loop_
_entity_poly.entity_id
_entity_poly.type
_entity_poly.pdbx_seq_one_letter_code
_entity_poly.pdbx_strand_id
1 'polypeptide(L)'
;MARITVRKTIPRYKPLKLIKLAQDIIKKDEEMGDDSPLKTLKMDILKQNLTTAIENRKESIKLRKQSESLMQISRRALGTDLGQNANTANTVYNFITIIRDLLSVIYRGNEEKLSLWGFNVVIGTSMPHRKKKKENE
;
A
#
# COMPACT_ATOMS: atom_id res chain seq x y z
N MET A 1 34.17 42.72 19.47
CA MET A 1 33.29 41.60 19.88
C MET A 1 33.05 40.70 18.67
N ALA A 2 33.33 39.39 18.78
CA ALA A 2 33.09 38.44 17.70
C ALA A 2 31.58 38.22 17.53
N ARG A 3 31.08 38.24 16.29
CA ARG A 3 29.68 37.89 15.99
C ARG A 3 29.48 36.39 16.16
N ILE A 4 28.59 36.01 17.07
CA ILE A 4 28.11 34.63 17.20
C ILE A 4 26.80 34.51 16.43
N THR A 5 26.77 33.64 15.41
CA THR A 5 25.54 33.30 14.69
C THR A 5 24.95 32.00 15.22
N VAL A 6 23.71 32.05 15.73
CA VAL A 6 22.98 30.86 16.21
C VAL A 6 21.86 30.51 15.23
N ARG A 7 21.91 29.32 14.63
CA ARG A 7 20.88 28.83 13.70
C ARG A 7 19.87 27.94 14.42
N LYS A 8 18.59 28.30 14.33
CA LYS A 8 17.46 27.53 14.89
C LYS A 8 16.77 26.78 13.75
N THR A 9 16.73 25.46 13.80
CA THR A 9 16.19 24.62 12.71
C THR A 9 14.77 24.18 13.04
N ILE A 10 13.81 24.54 12.19
CA ILE A 10 12.41 24.11 12.32
C ILE A 10 12.18 22.90 11.40
N PRO A 11 11.75 21.74 11.94
CA PRO A 11 11.56 20.52 11.15
C PRO A 11 10.27 20.56 10.32
N ARG A 12 10.26 21.29 9.19
CA ARG A 12 9.08 21.45 8.31
C ARG A 12 8.58 20.15 7.65
N TYR A 13 9.51 19.30 7.19
CA TYR A 13 9.19 18.13 6.36
C TYR A 13 8.95 16.84 7.17
N LYS A 14 9.09 16.91 8.49
CA LYS A 14 8.95 15.75 9.38
C LYS A 14 7.81 16.03 10.36
N PRO A 15 6.56 15.72 10.01
CA PRO A 15 5.39 16.12 10.80
C PRO A 15 5.44 15.60 12.24
N LEU A 16 5.98 14.39 12.48
CA LEU A 16 6.19 13.87 13.84
C LEU A 16 7.19 14.71 14.66
N LYS A 17 8.27 15.18 14.04
CA LYS A 17 9.26 16.05 14.72
C LYS A 17 8.69 17.44 14.96
N LEU A 18 7.81 17.91 14.09
CA LEU A 18 7.12 19.19 14.24
C LEU A 18 6.08 19.14 15.37
N ILE A 19 5.28 18.07 15.44
CA ILE A 19 4.34 17.82 16.54
C ILE A 19 5.10 17.75 17.87
N LYS A 20 6.20 17.00 17.92
CA LYS A 20 7.04 16.90 19.14
C LYS A 20 7.57 18.26 19.57
N LEU A 21 8.14 19.04 18.64
CA LEU A 21 8.65 20.37 18.93
C LEU A 21 7.55 21.31 19.44
N ALA A 22 6.34 21.24 18.87
CA ALA A 22 5.21 22.04 19.34
C ALA A 22 4.71 21.60 20.74
N GLN A 23 4.70 20.29 21.03
CA GLN A 23 4.42 19.77 22.38
C GLN A 23 5.46 20.24 23.40
N ASP A 24 6.75 20.19 23.06
CA ASP A 24 7.83 20.63 23.94
C ASP A 24 7.74 22.15 24.22
N ILE A 25 7.34 22.96 23.23
CA ILE A 25 7.10 24.41 23.40
C ILE A 25 5.91 24.66 24.32
N ILE A 26 4.78 23.98 24.10
CA ILE A 26 3.59 24.11 24.97
C ILE A 26 3.94 23.71 26.41
N LYS A 27 4.64 22.60 26.59
CA LYS A 27 5.03 22.12 27.93
C LYS A 27 5.92 23.14 28.65
N LYS A 28 6.87 23.74 27.93
CA LYS A 28 7.74 24.78 28.52
C LYS A 28 7.00 26.08 28.82
N ASP A 29 6.02 26.44 28.01
CA ASP A 29 5.14 27.58 28.26
C ASP A 29 4.30 27.36 29.53
N GLU A 30 3.72 26.17 29.69
CA GLU A 30 2.97 25.77 30.90
C GLU A 30 3.86 25.70 32.14
N GLU A 31 5.12 25.26 32.02
CA GLU A 31 6.09 25.23 33.13
C GLU A 31 6.50 26.65 33.59
N MET A 32 6.60 27.61 32.67
CA MET A 32 6.96 29.01 33.01
C MET A 32 5.74 29.84 33.44
N GLY A 33 4.53 29.40 33.11
CA GLY A 33 3.28 30.03 33.52
C GLY A 33 3.26 31.52 33.19
N ASP A 34 3.12 32.35 34.23
CA ASP A 34 3.00 33.79 34.07
C ASP A 34 4.30 34.50 33.63
N ASP A 35 5.45 33.87 33.79
CA ASP A 35 6.75 34.40 33.38
C ASP A 35 7.10 34.07 31.92
N SER A 36 6.21 33.38 31.21
CA SER A 36 6.48 33.00 29.84
C SER A 36 6.52 34.25 28.92
N PRO A 37 7.61 34.44 28.15
CA PRO A 37 7.70 35.52 27.17
C PRO A 37 6.74 35.33 25.98
N LEU A 38 6.01 34.20 25.92
CA LEU A 38 5.08 33.85 24.86
C LEU A 38 3.63 34.27 25.15
N LYS A 39 3.36 34.97 26.27
CA LYS A 39 2.02 35.49 26.63
C LYS A 39 1.32 36.30 25.54
N THR A 40 2.08 36.99 24.69
CA THR A 40 1.52 37.80 23.59
C THR A 40 1.02 36.93 22.42
N LEU A 41 1.44 35.67 22.36
CA LEU A 41 1.07 34.73 21.30
C LEU A 41 -0.20 33.97 21.67
N LYS A 42 -1.06 33.68 20.69
CA LYS A 42 -2.28 32.88 20.87
C LYS A 42 -1.94 31.39 21.02
N MET A 43 -1.36 31.01 22.15
CA MET A 43 -0.99 29.62 22.49
C MET A 43 -2.19 28.66 22.48
N ASP A 44 -3.39 29.15 22.77
CA ASP A 44 -4.64 28.37 22.71
C ASP A 44 -4.94 27.85 21.30
N ILE A 45 -4.75 28.68 20.27
CA ILE A 45 -4.93 28.27 18.86
C ILE A 45 -3.90 27.21 18.49
N LEU A 46 -2.66 27.36 18.98
CA LEU A 46 -1.61 26.38 18.73
C LEU A 46 -1.92 25.04 19.40
N LYS A 47 -2.46 25.04 20.64
CA LYS A 47 -2.94 23.84 21.32
C LYS A 47 -4.07 23.15 20.55
N GLN A 48 -5.10 23.89 20.13
CA GLN A 48 -6.23 23.36 19.36
C GLN A 48 -5.78 22.74 18.03
N ASN A 49 -4.95 23.46 17.26
CA ASN A 49 -4.45 22.93 16.00
C ASN A 49 -3.57 21.69 16.21
N LEU A 50 -2.80 21.64 17.30
CA LEU A 50 -1.97 20.48 17.64
C LEU A 50 -2.83 19.26 18.00
N THR A 51 -3.88 19.42 18.80
CA THR A 51 -4.78 18.31 19.16
C THR A 51 -5.46 17.74 17.93
N THR A 52 -6.03 18.60 17.07
CA THR A 52 -6.63 18.18 15.80
C THR A 52 -5.62 17.46 14.89
N ALA A 53 -4.38 17.98 14.78
CA ALA A 53 -3.35 17.34 13.96
C ALA A 53 -2.96 15.95 14.49
N ILE A 54 -2.89 15.76 15.81
CA ILE A 54 -2.59 14.47 16.44
C ILE A 54 -3.72 13.47 16.22
N GLU A 55 -4.97 13.89 16.40
CA GLU A 55 -6.16 13.06 16.21
C GLU A 55 -6.28 12.57 14.77
N ASN A 56 -6.23 13.50 13.80
CA ASN A 56 -6.24 13.17 12.37
C ASN A 56 -5.10 12.21 12.00
N ARG A 57 -3.92 12.36 12.61
CA ARG A 57 -2.79 11.47 12.36
C ARG A 57 -3.03 10.06 12.92
N LYS A 58 -3.59 9.95 14.13
CA LYS A 58 -3.95 8.66 14.73
C LYS A 58 -5.03 7.95 13.90
N GLU A 59 -6.04 8.69 13.47
CA GLU A 59 -7.13 8.17 12.63
C GLU A 59 -6.62 7.70 11.27
N SER A 60 -5.76 8.49 10.62
CA SER A 60 -5.12 8.10 9.36
C SER A 60 -4.36 6.77 9.48
N ILE A 61 -3.63 6.55 10.58
CA ILE A 61 -2.93 5.27 10.82
C ILE A 61 -3.93 4.13 11.03
N LYS A 62 -5.01 4.36 11.77
CA LYS A 62 -6.06 3.35 12.00
C LYS A 62 -6.72 2.94 10.69
N LEU A 63 -7.15 3.92 9.88
CA LEU A 63 -7.78 3.69 8.59
C LEU A 63 -6.84 2.97 7.62
N ARG A 64 -5.55 3.32 7.62
CA ARG A 64 -4.56 2.62 6.82
C ARG A 64 -4.45 1.14 7.22
N LYS A 65 -4.37 0.83 8.52
CA LYS A 65 -4.34 -0.57 9.01
C LYS A 65 -5.61 -1.33 8.62
N GLN A 66 -6.78 -0.69 8.71
CA GLN A 66 -8.05 -1.29 8.28
C GLN A 66 -8.07 -1.56 6.78
N SER A 67 -7.57 -0.61 5.98
CA SER A 67 -7.43 -0.77 4.52
C SER A 67 -6.50 -1.93 4.17
N GLU A 68 -5.32 -2.02 4.79
CA GLU A 68 -4.38 -3.12 4.59
C GLU A 68 -5.00 -4.48 4.96
N SER A 69 -5.77 -4.55 6.05
CA SER A 69 -6.49 -5.76 6.47
C SER A 69 -7.57 -6.18 5.46
N LEU A 70 -8.44 -5.26 5.05
CA LEU A 70 -9.50 -5.54 4.07
C LEU A 70 -8.92 -5.94 2.71
N MET A 71 -7.82 -5.32 2.31
CA MET A 71 -7.10 -5.67 1.09
C MET A 71 -6.52 -7.09 1.16
N GLN A 72 -6.01 -7.52 2.32
CA GLN A 72 -5.57 -8.90 2.52
C GLN A 72 -6.74 -9.89 2.47
N ILE A 73 -7.87 -9.58 3.12
CA ILE A 73 -9.08 -10.42 3.05
C ILE A 73 -9.56 -10.57 1.61
N SER A 74 -9.59 -9.48 0.84
CA SER A 74 -9.95 -9.48 -0.57
C SER A 74 -9.00 -10.36 -1.39
N ARG A 75 -7.68 -10.23 -1.22
CA ARG A 75 -6.69 -11.07 -1.91
C ARG A 75 -6.88 -12.55 -1.60
N ARG A 76 -7.17 -12.90 -0.35
CA ARG A 76 -7.44 -14.28 0.06
C ARG A 76 -8.69 -14.85 -0.58
N ALA A 77 -9.76 -14.06 -0.67
CA ALA A 77 -11.00 -14.46 -1.33
C ALA A 77 -10.79 -14.62 -2.85
N LEU A 78 -10.00 -13.72 -3.45
CA LEU A 78 -9.68 -13.79 -4.87
C LEU A 78 -8.77 -14.98 -5.21
N GLY A 79 -7.98 -15.50 -4.27
CA GLY A 79 -6.99 -16.54 -4.56
C GLY A 79 -5.62 -15.99 -4.99
N THR A 80 -5.38 -14.68 -4.78
CA THR A 80 -4.18 -13.97 -5.21
C THR A 80 -3.27 -13.61 -4.04
N ASP A 81 -3.57 -14.08 -2.83
CA ASP A 81 -2.68 -13.86 -1.68
C ASP A 81 -1.43 -14.74 -1.79
N LEU A 82 -0.37 -14.37 -1.07
CA LEU A 82 0.92 -15.06 -1.17
C LEU A 82 0.76 -16.54 -0.75
N GLY A 83 1.12 -17.47 -1.64
CA GLY A 83 1.01 -18.92 -1.40
C GLY A 83 -0.31 -19.54 -1.85
N GLN A 84 -1.30 -18.74 -2.29
CA GLN A 84 -2.47 -19.26 -2.99
C GLN A 84 -2.16 -19.49 -4.47
N ASN A 85 -2.81 -20.49 -5.04
CA ASN A 85 -2.67 -20.88 -6.44
C ASN A 85 -4.01 -21.36 -6.99
N ALA A 86 -4.02 -21.77 -8.26
CA ALA A 86 -5.23 -22.26 -8.92
C ALA A 86 -5.89 -23.47 -8.23
N ASN A 87 -5.12 -24.22 -7.42
CA ASN A 87 -5.61 -25.38 -6.69
C ASN A 87 -6.14 -25.04 -5.29
N THR A 88 -6.04 -23.79 -4.84
CA THR A 88 -6.50 -23.39 -3.51
C THR A 88 -8.03 -23.39 -3.50
N ALA A 89 -8.63 -24.37 -2.84
CA ALA A 89 -10.08 -24.59 -2.80
C ALA A 89 -10.85 -23.34 -2.37
N ASN A 90 -12.05 -23.16 -2.92
CA ASN A 90 -13.01 -22.10 -2.56
C ASN A 90 -12.50 -20.66 -2.76
N THR A 91 -11.59 -20.44 -3.71
CA THR A 91 -11.17 -19.09 -4.14
C THR A 91 -11.73 -18.76 -5.52
N VAL A 92 -11.89 -17.48 -5.82
CA VAL A 92 -12.37 -17.03 -7.14
C VAL A 92 -11.45 -17.53 -8.25
N TYR A 93 -10.13 -17.45 -8.05
CA TYR A 93 -9.14 -17.93 -9.03
C TYR A 93 -9.26 -19.43 -9.29
N ASN A 94 -9.54 -20.23 -8.26
CA ASN A 94 -9.81 -21.66 -8.43
C ASN A 94 -11.08 -21.90 -9.26
N PHE A 95 -12.19 -21.24 -8.93
CA PHE A 95 -13.44 -21.40 -9.69
C PHE A 95 -13.27 -21.02 -11.17
N ILE A 96 -12.60 -19.90 -11.46
CA ILE A 96 -12.30 -19.48 -12.84
C ILE A 96 -11.44 -20.54 -13.55
N THR A 97 -10.47 -21.14 -12.85
CA THR A 97 -9.62 -22.19 -13.42
C THR A 97 -10.43 -23.44 -13.74
N ILE A 98 -11.28 -23.91 -12.83
CA ILE A 98 -12.17 -25.06 -13.07
C ILE A 98 -13.09 -24.80 -14.26
N ILE A 99 -13.70 -23.61 -14.32
CA ILE A 99 -14.59 -23.23 -15.43
C ILE A 99 -13.82 -23.24 -16.75
N ARG A 100 -12.61 -22.64 -16.78
CA ARG A 100 -11.75 -22.66 -17.97
C ARG A 100 -11.46 -24.09 -18.41
N ASP A 101 -11.07 -24.95 -17.49
CA ASP A 101 -10.69 -26.33 -17.82
C ASP A 101 -11.89 -27.13 -18.32
N LEU A 102 -13.08 -26.93 -17.75
CA LEU A 102 -14.33 -27.53 -18.24
C LEU A 102 -14.69 -27.03 -19.66
N LEU A 103 -14.61 -25.72 -19.90
CA LEU A 103 -14.89 -25.15 -21.23
C LEU A 103 -13.89 -25.65 -22.27
N SER A 104 -12.61 -25.79 -21.91
CA SER A 104 -11.58 -26.37 -22.78
C SER A 104 -11.87 -27.83 -23.15
N VAL A 105 -12.47 -28.61 -22.23
CA VAL A 105 -12.89 -29.99 -22.54
C VAL A 105 -14.11 -30.00 -23.46
N ILE A 106 -15.10 -29.14 -23.21
CA ILE A 106 -16.33 -29.05 -24.02
C ILE A 106 -16.04 -28.57 -25.45
N TYR A 107 -15.22 -27.54 -25.59
CA TYR A 107 -14.87 -26.95 -26.89
C TYR A 107 -13.54 -27.47 -27.44
N ARG A 108 -13.15 -28.69 -27.09
CA ARG A 108 -11.92 -29.30 -27.56
C ARG A 108 -11.91 -29.37 -29.09
N GLY A 109 -10.88 -28.79 -29.71
CA GLY A 109 -10.76 -28.67 -31.18
C GLY A 109 -11.42 -27.42 -31.76
N ASN A 110 -12.09 -26.60 -30.95
CA ASN A 110 -12.61 -25.29 -31.31
C ASN A 110 -12.41 -24.30 -30.15
N GLU A 111 -11.15 -24.09 -29.79
CA GLU A 111 -10.76 -23.27 -28.63
C GLU A 111 -11.13 -21.78 -28.79
N GLU A 112 -11.35 -21.31 -30.02
CA GLU A 112 -11.81 -19.94 -30.30
C GLU A 112 -13.15 -19.62 -29.61
N LYS A 113 -13.99 -20.64 -29.38
CA LYS A 113 -15.27 -20.48 -28.66
C LYS A 113 -15.09 -20.08 -27.19
N LEU A 114 -13.91 -20.25 -26.59
CA LEU A 114 -13.64 -19.72 -25.25
C LEU A 114 -13.60 -18.20 -25.23
N SER A 115 -13.36 -17.53 -26.36
CA SER A 115 -13.37 -16.07 -26.44
C SER A 115 -14.76 -15.47 -26.15
N LEU A 116 -15.83 -16.20 -26.46
CA LEU A 116 -17.21 -15.81 -26.14
C LEU A 116 -17.46 -15.65 -24.64
N TRP A 117 -16.66 -16.32 -23.81
CA TRP A 117 -16.74 -16.29 -22.35
C TRP A 117 -15.80 -15.25 -21.73
N GLY A 118 -15.16 -14.40 -22.55
CA GLY A 118 -14.26 -13.34 -22.12
C GLY A 118 -12.80 -13.76 -21.92
N PHE A 119 -12.44 -15.01 -22.28
CA PHE A 119 -11.04 -15.44 -22.28
C PHE A 119 -10.30 -14.91 -23.51
N ASN A 120 -9.06 -14.46 -23.33
CA ASN A 120 -8.18 -14.15 -24.44
C ASN A 120 -7.50 -15.45 -24.93
N VAL A 121 -7.85 -15.92 -26.13
CA VAL A 121 -7.34 -17.17 -26.70
C VAL A 121 -6.32 -16.85 -27.78
N VAL A 122 -5.10 -17.37 -27.64
CA VAL A 122 -4.03 -17.21 -28.64
C VAL A 122 -3.64 -18.59 -29.15
N ILE A 123 -3.88 -18.87 -30.42
CA ILE A 123 -3.51 -20.13 -31.07
C ILE A 123 -2.13 -19.94 -31.72
N GLY A 124 -1.11 -20.63 -31.19
CA GLY A 124 0.24 -20.63 -31.76
C GLY A 124 0.58 -22.00 -32.33
N THR A 125 1.12 -22.05 -33.55
CA THR A 125 1.70 -23.27 -34.11
C THR A 125 3.16 -23.38 -33.68
N SER A 126 3.51 -24.35 -32.84
CA SER A 126 4.92 -24.64 -32.54
C SER A 126 5.52 -25.54 -33.62
N MET A 127 6.59 -25.07 -34.28
CA MET A 127 7.35 -25.94 -35.18
C MET A 127 8.29 -26.84 -34.35
N PRO A 128 8.37 -28.15 -34.65
CA PRO A 128 9.27 -29.06 -33.95
C PRO A 128 10.73 -28.61 -34.15
N HIS A 129 11.48 -28.56 -33.05
CA HIS A 129 12.88 -28.14 -33.06
C HIS A 129 13.72 -29.15 -33.86
N ARG A 130 14.20 -28.73 -35.03
CA ARG A 130 15.02 -29.58 -35.93
C ARG A 130 16.39 -29.82 -35.29
N LYS A 131 16.64 -31.01 -34.73
CA LYS A 131 17.96 -31.40 -34.22
C LYS A 131 18.98 -31.34 -35.36
N LYS A 132 20.04 -30.53 -35.20
CA LYS A 132 21.16 -30.48 -36.16
C LYS A 132 21.84 -31.86 -36.19
N LYS A 133 21.92 -32.44 -37.39
CA LYS A 133 22.69 -33.67 -37.65
C LYS A 133 24.16 -33.34 -37.38
N LYS A 134 24.80 -34.04 -36.43
CA LYS A 134 26.26 -33.99 -36.30
C LYS A 134 26.84 -34.71 -37.53
N GLU A 135 27.51 -33.98 -38.40
CA GLU A 135 28.40 -34.58 -39.41
C GLU A 135 29.56 -35.20 -38.64
N ASN A 136 29.74 -36.52 -38.78
CA ASN A 136 30.86 -37.25 -38.21
C ASN A 136 32.10 -36.99 -39.07
N GLU A 137 33.23 -36.71 -38.39
CA GLU A 137 34.59 -36.68 -38.92
C GLU A 137 35.00 -37.97 -39.65
#